data_AF-A0A1I5UJY8-F1
#
_entry.id   AF-A0A1I5UJY8-F1
#
_cell.length_a   1.000
_cell.length_b   1.000
_cell.length_c   1.000
_cell.angle_alpha   90.00
_cell.angle_beta   90.00
_cell.angle_gamma   90.00
#
_symmetry.space_group_name_H-M   'P 1'
#
loop_
_entity.id
_entity.type
_entity.pdbx_description
1 polymer ?
#
loop_
_entity_poly.entity_id
_entity_poly.type
_entity_poly.pdbx_seq_one_letter_code
_entity_poly.pdbx_strand_id
1 'polypeptide(L)'
;MKHPYKTREGGATVTIFVPYDCKNHCPFCINKGEYANLDGFSAEKICKSIERMDAITPYCDFVFTGGEPFADLEALQMMLDKIPTTHKVFINTTLPVSEHQSEDDILAFTERNKHKITCINVSRHMQKYVVESNDALLARLPVPFRVNCVLYKDYPVKDLVPYMERFHKIPGASIQFRFDYTATTPENLYDEEDDKILHDLKKVATYTGLDGCRMRCGFHFDYKGMELTYHKTLPYSTIVETDPKDGVTYDILYDILIKQTGEIHSDWDGTVMDVDAYEKVVFEPYDLKWLARIA
;
A
#
# COMPACT_ATOMS: atom_id res chain seq x y z
N MET A 1 21.35 -7.33 12.62
CA MET A 1 20.95 -8.56 11.92
C MET A 1 21.04 -9.76 12.87
N LYS A 2 19.98 -10.58 12.93
CA LYS A 2 19.99 -11.85 13.69
C LYS A 2 20.07 -13.08 12.76
N HIS A 3 19.49 -12.98 11.56
CA HIS A 3 19.46 -14.04 10.54
C HIS A 3 19.75 -13.47 9.14
N PRO A 4 20.21 -14.29 8.17
CA PRO A 4 20.33 -13.86 6.77
C PRO A 4 18.95 -13.49 6.18
N TYR A 5 18.93 -12.58 5.20
CA TYR A 5 17.70 -12.17 4.55
C TYR A 5 17.26 -13.15 3.46
N LYS A 6 15.94 -13.32 3.33
CA LYS A 6 15.28 -13.97 2.20
C LYS A 6 14.12 -13.10 1.71
N THR A 7 13.80 -13.13 0.43
CA THR A 7 12.63 -12.41 -0.12
C THR A 7 12.08 -13.11 -1.35
N ARG A 8 10.90 -12.70 -1.82
CA ARG A 8 10.28 -13.24 -3.04
C ARG A 8 11.11 -12.93 -4.28
N GLU A 9 11.00 -13.75 -5.32
CA GLU A 9 11.45 -13.40 -6.67
C GLU A 9 10.88 -12.04 -7.08
N GLY A 10 11.76 -11.16 -7.57
CA GLY A 10 11.46 -9.76 -7.84
C GLY A 10 11.80 -8.81 -6.67
N GLY A 11 11.91 -9.31 -5.43
CA GLY A 11 12.28 -8.51 -4.26
C GLY A 11 11.10 -8.06 -3.40
N ALA A 12 11.40 -7.67 -2.16
CA ALA A 12 10.44 -7.04 -1.26
C ALA A 12 9.94 -5.71 -1.83
N THR A 13 8.69 -5.34 -1.54
CA THR A 13 8.13 -4.05 -1.96
C THR A 13 8.87 -2.93 -1.23
N VAL A 14 9.26 -1.87 -1.90
CA VAL A 14 9.92 -0.72 -1.26
C VAL A 14 8.89 0.39 -1.02
N THR A 15 8.56 0.62 0.24
CA THR A 15 7.62 1.66 0.69
C THR A 15 8.38 2.92 1.07
N ILE A 16 8.10 4.03 0.39
CA ILE A 16 8.78 5.32 0.58
C ILE A 16 7.86 6.26 1.34
N PHE A 17 8.34 6.78 2.48
CA PHE A 17 7.63 7.78 3.28
C PHE A 17 7.99 9.20 2.85
N VAL A 18 6.97 9.97 2.51
CA VAL A 18 7.06 11.43 2.41
C VAL A 18 6.45 12.10 3.65
N PRO A 19 6.96 13.27 4.08
CA PRO A 19 6.62 13.81 5.38
C PRO A 19 5.54 14.90 5.35
N TYR A 20 4.93 15.19 4.21
CA TYR A 20 3.95 16.26 4.10
C TYR A 20 2.63 15.87 4.76
N ASP A 21 2.20 16.54 5.83
CA ASP A 21 0.96 16.18 6.53
C ASP A 21 -0.23 16.09 5.56
N CYS A 22 -0.87 14.92 5.51
CA CYS A 22 -2.08 14.70 4.73
C CYS A 22 -3.31 15.46 5.26
N LYS A 23 -3.15 16.20 6.38
CA LYS A 23 -4.18 16.94 7.12
C LYS A 23 -5.32 16.04 7.62
N ASN A 24 -5.16 14.73 7.47
CA ASN A 24 -6.14 13.74 7.80
C ASN A 24 -5.92 13.26 9.24
N HIS A 25 -6.98 13.25 10.04
CA HIS A 25 -6.95 12.90 11.45
C HIS A 25 -7.54 11.50 11.70
N CYS A 26 -7.23 10.56 10.81
CA CYS A 26 -7.65 9.18 10.92
C CYS A 26 -7.17 8.56 12.24
N PRO A 27 -8.05 8.01 13.09
CA PRO A 27 -7.67 7.45 14.39
C PRO A 27 -6.84 6.16 14.29
N PHE A 28 -6.82 5.52 13.12
CA PHE A 28 -6.06 4.30 12.82
C PHE A 28 -4.76 4.58 12.07
N CYS A 29 -4.37 5.84 11.89
CA CYS A 29 -3.09 6.14 11.27
C CYS A 29 -1.96 6.01 12.28
N ILE A 30 -1.27 4.87 12.30
CA ILE A 30 -0.11 4.66 13.18
C ILE A 30 1.12 5.44 12.72
N ASN A 31 1.21 5.74 11.43
CA ASN A 31 2.39 6.35 10.83
C ASN A 31 2.38 7.87 10.91
N LYS A 32 1.41 8.49 11.61
CA LYS A 32 1.34 9.95 11.70
C LYS A 32 2.62 10.56 12.27
N GLY A 33 3.30 9.86 13.18
CA GLY A 33 4.62 10.28 13.67
C GLY A 33 5.69 10.40 12.58
N GLU A 34 5.63 9.57 11.54
CA GLU A 34 6.60 9.54 10.43
C GLU A 34 6.53 10.79 9.54
N TYR A 35 5.39 11.47 9.51
CA TYR A 35 5.13 12.60 8.62
C TYR A 35 4.51 13.82 9.33
N ALA A 36 4.44 13.82 10.66
CA ALA A 36 4.07 15.02 11.42
C ALA A 36 5.26 15.95 11.63
N ASN A 37 6.48 15.43 11.52
CA ASN A 37 7.72 16.20 11.63
C ASN A 37 8.47 16.14 10.29
N LEU A 38 8.91 17.29 9.78
CA LEU A 38 9.71 17.42 8.57
C LEU A 38 11.23 17.35 8.84
N ASP A 39 11.63 17.29 10.11
CA ASP A 39 13.04 17.29 10.50
C ASP A 39 13.79 16.13 9.84
N GLY A 40 14.87 16.47 9.15
CA GLY A 40 15.73 15.49 8.49
C GLY A 40 15.24 15.00 7.14
N PHE A 41 14.08 15.48 6.65
CA PHE A 41 13.61 15.18 5.29
C PHE A 41 14.68 15.50 4.25
N SER A 42 14.90 14.57 3.32
CA SER A 42 15.81 14.79 2.21
C SER A 42 15.43 13.95 0.99
N ALA A 43 14.84 14.60 -0.02
CA ALA A 43 14.56 13.98 -1.31
C ALA A 43 15.81 13.37 -1.95
N GLU A 44 16.98 14.01 -1.82
CA GLU A 44 18.25 13.49 -2.33
C GLU A 44 18.68 12.18 -1.64
N LYS A 45 18.53 12.09 -0.31
CA LYS A 45 18.87 10.85 0.41
C LYS A 45 17.87 9.73 0.08
N ILE A 46 16.59 10.06 -0.04
CA ILE A 46 15.58 9.11 -0.50
C ILE A 46 15.92 8.60 -1.91
N CYS A 47 16.31 9.48 -2.83
CA CYS A 47 16.75 9.12 -4.17
C CYS A 47 17.93 8.12 -4.16
N LYS A 48 18.93 8.35 -3.30
CA LYS A 48 20.05 7.41 -3.14
C LYS A 48 19.60 6.05 -2.63
N SER A 49 18.64 6.02 -1.71
CA SER A 49 18.07 4.77 -1.19
C SER A 49 17.22 4.04 -2.23
N ILE A 50 16.49 4.76 -3.08
CA ILE A 50 15.78 4.20 -4.24
C ILE A 50 16.79 3.54 -5.20
N GLU A 51 17.83 4.28 -5.61
CA GLU A 51 18.90 3.75 -6.49
C GLU A 51 19.56 2.51 -5.88
N ARG A 52 19.76 2.52 -4.56
CA ARG A 52 20.32 1.38 -3.84
C ARG A 52 19.41 0.15 -3.87
N MET A 53 18.10 0.32 -3.70
CA MET A 53 17.14 -0.79 -3.74
C MET A 53 16.89 -1.30 -5.16
N ASP A 54 16.87 -0.43 -6.17
CA ASP A 54 16.84 -0.82 -7.59
C ASP A 54 18.05 -1.72 -7.92
N ALA A 55 19.26 -1.30 -7.52
CA ALA A 55 20.47 -2.07 -7.80
C ALA A 55 20.46 -3.48 -7.19
N ILE A 56 19.83 -3.69 -6.03
CA ILE A 56 19.75 -4.99 -5.36
C ILE A 56 18.56 -5.82 -5.89
N THR A 57 17.41 -5.18 -6.11
CA THR A 57 16.16 -5.82 -6.54
C THR A 57 15.51 -5.05 -7.69
N PRO A 58 15.98 -5.21 -8.94
CA PRO A 58 15.61 -4.35 -10.08
C PRO A 58 14.20 -4.59 -10.64
N TYR A 59 13.42 -5.45 -10.00
CA TYR A 59 12.05 -5.80 -10.39
C TYR A 59 11.07 -5.70 -9.22
N CYS A 60 11.48 -5.09 -8.10
CA CYS A 60 10.59 -4.91 -6.96
C CYS A 60 9.52 -3.84 -7.25
N ASP A 61 8.49 -3.77 -6.43
CA ASP A 61 7.47 -2.73 -6.56
C ASP A 61 7.81 -1.57 -5.61
N PHE A 62 7.59 -0.32 -6.05
CA PHE A 62 7.74 0.86 -5.20
C PHE A 62 6.37 1.45 -4.83
N VAL A 63 6.23 1.89 -3.59
CA VAL A 63 5.00 2.50 -3.07
C VAL A 63 5.31 3.82 -2.37
N PHE A 64 4.84 4.94 -2.91
CA PHE A 64 4.90 6.23 -2.21
C PHE A 64 3.76 6.33 -1.20
N THR A 65 4.07 6.69 0.04
CA THR A 65 3.10 6.84 1.14
C THR A 65 3.65 7.77 2.23
N GLY A 66 3.17 7.64 3.46
CA GLY A 66 3.47 8.51 4.59
C GLY A 66 2.36 9.52 4.76
N GLY A 67 2.71 10.80 4.61
CA GLY A 67 1.76 11.89 4.56
C GLY A 67 1.05 11.96 3.21
N GLU A 68 1.23 13.05 2.46
CA GLU A 68 0.62 13.27 1.15
C GLU A 68 1.68 13.38 0.04
N PRO A 69 1.90 12.31 -0.76
CA PRO A 69 2.86 12.30 -1.86
C PRO A 69 2.70 13.44 -2.87
N PHE A 70 1.46 13.89 -3.12
CA PHE A 70 1.21 14.97 -4.09
C PHE A 70 1.40 16.38 -3.52
N ALA A 71 1.75 16.52 -2.24
CA ALA A 71 1.97 17.83 -1.62
C ALA A 71 3.22 18.55 -2.13
N ASP A 72 4.17 17.83 -2.74
CA ASP A 72 5.35 18.39 -3.41
C ASP A 72 5.65 17.60 -4.69
N LEU A 73 5.15 18.12 -5.81
CA LEU A 73 5.27 17.48 -7.12
C LEU A 73 6.72 17.49 -7.64
N GLU A 74 7.55 18.45 -7.24
CA GLU A 74 8.96 18.51 -7.65
C GLU A 74 9.76 17.42 -6.94
N ALA A 75 9.59 17.29 -5.62
CA ALA A 75 10.22 16.21 -4.87
C ALA A 75 9.73 14.83 -5.35
N LEU A 76 8.43 14.66 -5.58
CA LEU A 76 7.88 13.42 -6.13
C LEU A 76 8.43 13.10 -7.51
N GLN A 77 8.55 14.09 -8.41
CA GLN A 77 9.17 13.89 -9.72
C GLN A 77 10.63 13.45 -9.59
N MET A 78 11.41 14.11 -8.73
CA MET A 78 12.81 13.78 -8.48
C MET A 78 12.97 12.31 -8.07
N MET A 79 12.11 11.83 -7.17
CA MET A 79 12.11 10.44 -6.72
C MET A 79 11.64 9.48 -7.81
N LEU A 80 10.58 9.81 -8.56
CA LEU A 80 10.10 8.99 -9.69
C LEU A 80 11.15 8.86 -10.80
N ASP A 81 11.95 9.89 -11.04
CA ASP A 81 13.00 9.88 -12.06
C ASP A 81 14.10 8.85 -11.74
N LYS A 82 14.26 8.48 -10.45
CA LYS A 82 15.20 7.45 -10.00
C LYS A 82 14.67 6.03 -10.07
N ILE A 83 13.39 5.84 -10.37
CA ILE A 83 12.77 4.51 -10.48
C ILE A 83 12.72 4.12 -11.98
N PRO A 84 13.45 3.07 -12.40
CA PRO A 84 13.34 2.50 -13.73
C PRO A 84 11.94 1.93 -14.04
N THR A 85 11.60 1.79 -15.32
CA THR A 85 10.31 1.24 -15.76
C THR A 85 10.19 -0.29 -15.62
N THR A 86 11.23 -0.96 -15.09
CA THR A 86 11.18 -2.37 -14.70
C THR A 86 10.33 -2.60 -13.45
N HIS A 87 10.12 -1.56 -12.65
CA HIS A 87 9.32 -1.59 -11.43
C HIS A 87 7.87 -1.20 -11.70
N LYS A 88 6.96 -1.68 -10.85
CA LYS A 88 5.63 -1.06 -10.71
C LYS A 88 5.69 0.03 -9.66
N VAL A 89 5.01 1.15 -9.91
CA VAL A 89 4.94 2.26 -8.95
C VAL A 89 3.50 2.50 -8.52
N PHE A 90 3.28 2.48 -7.21
CA PHE A 90 2.01 2.82 -6.59
C PHE A 90 2.13 4.10 -5.78
N ILE A 91 1.06 4.89 -5.75
CA ILE A 91 0.99 6.11 -4.93
C ILE A 91 -0.21 6.00 -4.00
N ASN A 92 0.03 5.93 -2.69
CA ASN A 92 -0.99 5.97 -1.67
C ASN A 92 -1.21 7.43 -1.25
N THR A 93 -2.40 7.96 -1.50
CA THR A 93 -2.72 9.37 -1.29
C THR A 93 -4.10 9.51 -0.66
N THR A 94 -4.32 10.57 0.10
CA THR A 94 -5.69 11.00 0.46
C THR A 94 -6.28 11.89 -0.63
N LEU A 95 -5.43 12.41 -1.51
CA LEU A 95 -5.73 13.38 -2.54
C LEU A 95 -6.61 14.50 -1.97
N PRO A 96 -6.13 15.22 -0.93
CA PRO A 96 -6.92 16.24 -0.27
C PRO A 96 -7.05 17.46 -1.17
N VAL A 97 -8.01 18.34 -0.87
CA VAL A 97 -7.99 19.67 -1.47
C VAL A 97 -6.72 20.38 -0.99
N SER A 98 -5.85 20.77 -1.93
CA SER A 98 -4.61 21.48 -1.66
C SER A 98 -4.77 22.98 -1.92
N GLU A 99 -4.11 23.80 -1.10
CA GLU A 99 -3.96 25.25 -1.32
C GLU A 99 -2.79 25.56 -2.26
N HIS A 100 -1.93 24.57 -2.53
CA HIS A 100 -0.67 24.73 -3.26
C HIS A 100 -0.68 24.05 -4.63
N GLN A 101 -1.51 23.03 -4.83
CA GLN A 101 -1.68 22.33 -6.10
C GLN A 101 -3.15 22.35 -6.53
N SER A 102 -3.40 22.70 -7.79
CA SER A 102 -4.73 22.57 -8.40
C SER A 102 -5.01 21.14 -8.85
N GLU A 103 -6.28 20.82 -9.13
CA GLU A 103 -6.65 19.56 -9.75
C GLU A 103 -5.95 19.36 -11.11
N ASP A 104 -5.78 20.44 -11.88
CA ASP A 104 -5.14 20.39 -13.19
C ASP A 104 -3.63 20.11 -13.08
N ASP A 105 -2.96 20.56 -12.01
CA ASP A 105 -1.56 20.23 -11.75
C ASP A 105 -1.38 18.72 -11.49
N ILE A 106 -2.28 18.13 -10.70
CA ILE A 106 -2.28 16.67 -10.45
C ILE A 106 -2.52 15.90 -11.75
N LEU A 107 -3.47 16.34 -12.57
CA LEU A 107 -3.77 15.69 -13.85
C LEU A 107 -2.59 15.81 -14.83
N ALA A 108 -1.97 16.99 -14.93
CA ALA A 108 -0.79 17.19 -15.77
C ALA A 108 0.40 16.35 -15.29
N PHE A 109 0.61 16.26 -13.98
CA PHE A 109 1.67 15.43 -13.39
C PHE A 109 1.45 13.95 -13.69
N THR A 110 0.25 13.44 -13.44
CA THR A 110 -0.09 12.02 -13.63
C THR A 110 -0.11 11.64 -15.10
N GLU A 111 -0.54 12.53 -16.01
CA GLU A 111 -0.50 12.31 -17.46
C GLU A 111 0.94 12.19 -17.96
N ARG A 112 1.82 13.10 -17.52
CA ARG A 112 3.26 13.05 -17.85
C ARG A 112 3.92 11.75 -17.39
N ASN A 113 3.53 11.26 -16.22
CA ASN A 113 4.14 10.10 -15.56
C ASN A 113 3.35 8.78 -15.74
N LYS A 114 2.31 8.74 -16.60
CA LYS A 114 1.43 7.56 -16.75
C LYS A 114 2.12 6.28 -17.19
N HIS A 115 3.28 6.40 -17.82
CA HIS A 115 4.12 5.29 -18.24
C HIS A 115 4.91 4.65 -17.08
N LYS A 116 5.01 5.34 -15.93
CA LYS A 116 5.66 4.86 -14.70
C LYS A 116 4.66 4.47 -13.61
N ILE A 117 3.57 5.24 -13.47
CA ILE A 117 2.59 5.04 -12.40
C ILE A 117 1.66 3.88 -12.76
N THR A 118 1.75 2.79 -12.00
CA THR A 118 0.91 1.60 -12.17
C THR A 118 -0.51 1.84 -11.65
N CYS A 119 -0.64 2.41 -10.45
CA CYS A 119 -1.94 2.68 -9.85
C CYS A 119 -1.84 3.72 -8.72
N ILE A 120 -2.85 4.58 -8.62
CA ILE A 120 -3.03 5.50 -7.48
C ILE A 120 -4.06 4.91 -6.52
N ASN A 121 -3.65 4.62 -5.29
CA ASN A 121 -4.54 4.18 -4.22
C ASN A 121 -5.06 5.40 -3.46
N VAL A 122 -6.30 5.77 -3.72
CA VAL A 122 -6.94 6.96 -3.15
C VAL A 122 -7.72 6.58 -1.91
N SER A 123 -7.28 7.06 -0.76
CA SER A 123 -7.96 6.83 0.51
C SER A 123 -9.28 7.60 0.57
N ARG A 124 -10.38 6.88 0.76
CA ARG A 124 -11.73 7.42 1.00
C ARG A 124 -12.35 6.58 2.11
N HIS A 125 -12.60 7.16 3.27
CA HIS A 125 -13.18 6.41 4.39
C HIS A 125 -14.68 6.65 4.46
N MET A 126 -15.43 5.66 4.95
CA MET A 126 -16.88 5.80 5.14
C MET A 126 -17.20 6.94 6.12
N GLN A 127 -16.33 7.17 7.09
CA GLN A 127 -16.34 8.36 7.94
C GLN A 127 -15.36 9.39 7.39
N LYS A 128 -15.79 10.65 7.27
CA LYS A 128 -14.93 11.73 6.77
C LYS A 128 -14.04 12.26 7.88
N TYR A 129 -12.74 12.11 7.70
CA TYR A 129 -11.71 12.62 8.61
C TYR A 129 -10.90 13.80 8.01
N VAL A 130 -11.16 14.14 6.73
CA VAL A 130 -10.56 15.25 5.98
C VAL A 130 -11.53 15.75 4.89
N VAL A 131 -11.29 16.95 4.36
CA VAL A 131 -11.94 17.44 3.14
C VAL A 131 -11.31 16.74 1.93
N GLU A 132 -12.02 15.72 1.43
CA GLU A 132 -11.64 14.95 0.24
C GLU A 132 -11.74 15.81 -1.03
N SER A 133 -10.83 15.62 -2.01
CA SER A 133 -11.06 16.12 -3.37
C SER A 133 -12.32 15.48 -3.99
N ASN A 134 -12.92 16.20 -4.93
CA ASN A 134 -14.14 15.78 -5.60
C ASN A 134 -13.94 14.46 -6.36
N ASP A 135 -14.91 13.55 -6.27
CA ASP A 135 -14.93 12.29 -7.01
C ASP A 135 -14.80 12.48 -8.54
N ALA A 136 -15.25 13.62 -9.06
CA ALA A 136 -15.09 13.97 -10.47
C ALA A 136 -13.61 14.03 -10.91
N LEU A 137 -12.67 14.32 -10.00
CA LEU A 137 -11.24 14.25 -10.28
C LEU A 137 -10.80 12.81 -10.56
N LEU A 138 -11.34 11.82 -9.83
CA LEU A 138 -10.98 10.41 -10.00
C LEU A 138 -11.35 9.91 -11.40
N ALA A 139 -12.51 10.33 -11.92
CA ALA A 139 -12.95 10.01 -13.28
C ALA A 139 -12.04 10.58 -14.38
N ARG A 140 -11.22 11.59 -14.05
CA ARG A 140 -10.31 12.27 -14.99
C ARG A 140 -8.87 11.77 -14.88
N LEU A 141 -8.54 10.94 -13.88
CA LEU A 141 -7.17 10.45 -13.70
C LEU A 141 -6.73 9.66 -14.95
N PRO A 142 -5.56 9.98 -15.53
CA PRO A 142 -5.06 9.33 -16.74
C PRO A 142 -4.42 7.96 -16.47
N VAL A 143 -4.35 7.56 -15.20
CA VAL A 143 -3.76 6.31 -14.71
C VAL A 143 -4.82 5.52 -13.94
N PRO A 144 -4.68 4.18 -13.85
CA PRO A 144 -5.55 3.38 -13.00
C PRO A 144 -5.57 3.91 -11.57
N PHE A 145 -6.73 3.86 -10.94
CA PHE A 145 -6.88 4.20 -9.54
C PHE A 145 -7.71 3.14 -8.82
N ARG A 146 -7.53 3.09 -7.50
CA ARG A 146 -8.30 2.24 -6.61
C ARG A 146 -8.70 3.04 -5.40
N VAL A 147 -9.96 2.92 -5.02
CA VAL A 147 -10.45 3.50 -3.78
C VAL A 147 -10.03 2.60 -2.62
N ASN A 148 -9.38 3.17 -1.61
CA ASN A 148 -8.91 2.44 -0.46
C ASN A 148 -9.68 2.87 0.80
N CYS A 149 -10.28 1.91 1.51
CA CYS A 149 -11.12 2.19 2.66
C CYS A 149 -10.83 1.25 3.83
N VAL A 150 -10.24 1.76 4.90
CA VAL A 150 -10.17 1.02 6.17
C VAL A 150 -11.56 0.96 6.80
N LEU A 151 -12.06 -0.26 7.04
CA LEU A 151 -13.29 -0.52 7.78
C LEU A 151 -12.94 -0.66 9.26
N TYR A 152 -12.78 0.48 9.94
CA TYR A 152 -12.29 0.54 11.32
C TYR A 152 -13.40 0.34 12.35
N LYS A 153 -13.18 -0.55 13.33
CA LYS A 153 -14.07 -0.84 14.48
C LYS A 153 -15.54 -0.99 14.05
N ASP A 154 -16.44 -0.18 14.63
CA ASP A 154 -17.86 -0.11 14.33
C ASP A 154 -18.12 0.79 13.11
N TYR A 155 -17.52 0.43 11.98
CA TYR A 155 -17.81 1.10 10.71
C TYR A 155 -19.32 1.02 10.42
N PRO A 156 -19.92 2.05 9.78
CA PRO A 156 -21.37 2.11 9.62
C PRO A 156 -21.83 1.15 8.52
N VAL A 157 -22.11 -0.11 8.88
CA VAL A 157 -22.49 -1.19 7.95
C VAL A 157 -23.62 -0.79 7.00
N LYS A 158 -24.62 -0.05 7.50
CA LYS A 158 -25.75 0.46 6.70
C LYS A 158 -25.32 1.35 5.52
N ASP A 159 -24.13 1.95 5.60
CA ASP A 159 -23.61 2.85 4.59
C ASP A 159 -22.69 2.13 3.58
N LEU A 160 -22.46 0.81 3.71
CA LEU A 160 -21.64 0.03 2.76
C LEU A 160 -22.19 0.13 1.33
N VAL A 161 -23.48 -0.14 1.16
CA VAL A 161 -24.13 -0.06 -0.17
C VAL A 161 -24.09 1.37 -0.71
N PRO A 162 -24.52 2.42 0.01
CA PRO A 162 -24.35 3.81 -0.43
C PRO A 162 -22.89 4.17 -0.81
N TYR A 163 -21.91 3.67 -0.06
CA TYR A 163 -20.50 3.89 -0.33
C TYR A 163 -20.05 3.21 -1.63
N MET A 164 -20.43 1.95 -1.86
CA MET A 164 -20.13 1.26 -3.11
C MET A 164 -20.84 1.91 -4.31
N GLU A 165 -22.10 2.32 -4.15
CA GLU A 165 -22.87 3.04 -5.18
C GLU A 165 -22.28 4.41 -5.54
N ARG A 166 -21.57 5.08 -4.61
CA ARG A 166 -20.83 6.32 -4.89
C ARG A 166 -19.75 6.08 -5.94
N PHE A 167 -18.92 5.04 -5.74
CA PHE A 167 -17.77 4.78 -6.62
C PHE A 167 -18.11 3.94 -7.84
N HIS A 168 -19.17 3.13 -7.80
CA HIS A 168 -19.67 2.40 -8.96
C HIS A 168 -20.06 3.32 -10.14
N LYS A 169 -20.42 4.58 -9.84
CA LYS A 169 -20.72 5.61 -10.85
C LYS A 169 -19.47 6.13 -11.57
N ILE A 170 -18.29 5.83 -11.07
CA ILE A 170 -17.01 6.30 -11.62
C ILE A 170 -16.42 5.18 -12.48
N PRO A 171 -16.31 5.35 -13.81
CA PRO A 171 -15.75 4.33 -14.69
C PRO A 171 -14.33 3.92 -14.26
N GLY A 172 -14.07 2.61 -14.27
CA GLY A 172 -12.76 2.05 -13.92
C GLY A 172 -12.44 2.04 -12.41
N ALA A 173 -13.33 2.52 -11.55
CA ALA A 173 -13.16 2.42 -10.12
C ALA A 173 -13.16 0.96 -9.66
N SER A 174 -12.34 0.68 -8.66
CA SER A 174 -12.39 -0.53 -7.83
C SER A 174 -12.26 -0.11 -6.37
N ILE A 175 -12.73 -0.94 -5.45
CA ILE A 175 -12.66 -0.66 -4.01
C ILE A 175 -11.84 -1.73 -3.32
N GLN A 176 -10.84 -1.29 -2.56
CA GLN A 176 -10.12 -2.12 -1.61
C GLN A 176 -10.52 -1.72 -0.20
N PHE A 177 -11.32 -2.58 0.43
CA PHE A 177 -11.55 -2.53 1.86
C PHE A 177 -10.34 -3.12 2.60
N ARG A 178 -9.98 -2.51 3.71
CA ARG A 178 -8.89 -2.98 4.58
C ARG A 178 -9.40 -3.25 5.97
N PHE A 179 -8.97 -4.38 6.52
CA PHE A 179 -9.03 -4.58 7.96
C PHE A 179 -8.06 -3.64 8.65
N ASP A 180 -8.34 -3.33 9.93
CA ASP A 180 -7.40 -2.63 10.78
C ASP A 180 -6.18 -3.53 11.03
N TYR A 181 -5.06 -3.24 10.38
CA TYR A 181 -3.87 -4.07 10.51
C TYR A 181 -3.31 -4.09 11.93
N THR A 182 -3.62 -3.10 12.78
CA THR A 182 -3.22 -3.11 14.20
C THR A 182 -3.95 -4.21 15.00
N ALA A 183 -5.04 -4.73 14.46
CA ALA A 183 -5.81 -5.84 15.00
C ALA A 183 -5.57 -7.17 14.24
N THR A 184 -4.81 -7.18 13.15
CA THR A 184 -4.50 -8.43 12.43
C THR A 184 -3.47 -9.24 13.21
N THR A 185 -3.72 -10.53 13.37
CA THR A 185 -2.80 -11.52 13.92
C THR A 185 -2.66 -12.69 12.95
N PRO A 186 -1.63 -13.55 13.10
CA PRO A 186 -1.54 -14.76 12.29
C PRO A 186 -2.79 -15.65 12.36
N GLU A 187 -3.44 -15.70 13.53
CA GLU A 187 -4.63 -16.53 13.79
C GLU A 187 -5.87 -16.01 13.05
N ASN A 188 -6.06 -14.69 12.98
CA ASN A 188 -7.23 -14.09 12.34
C ASN A 188 -7.03 -13.70 10.87
N LEU A 189 -5.80 -13.86 10.35
CA LEU A 189 -5.43 -13.44 8.99
C LEU A 189 -6.31 -14.08 7.93
N TYR A 190 -6.67 -15.36 8.10
CA TYR A 190 -7.52 -16.12 7.19
C TYR A 190 -8.86 -16.52 7.80
N ASP A 191 -9.18 -15.97 8.97
CA ASP A 191 -10.46 -16.26 9.61
C ASP A 191 -11.62 -15.74 8.74
N GLU A 192 -12.53 -16.65 8.43
CA GLU A 192 -13.78 -16.39 7.73
C GLU A 192 -15.00 -16.51 8.65
N GLU A 193 -14.92 -17.33 9.71
CA GLU A 193 -16.07 -17.72 10.53
C GLU A 193 -16.46 -16.62 11.52
N ASP A 194 -15.48 -15.95 12.14
CA ASP A 194 -15.73 -14.86 13.09
C ASP A 194 -15.54 -13.47 12.46
N ASP A 195 -15.32 -13.42 11.14
CA ASP A 195 -15.08 -12.17 10.41
C ASP A 195 -16.39 -11.45 10.04
N LYS A 196 -16.75 -10.49 10.88
CA LYS A 196 -17.90 -9.61 10.66
C LYS A 196 -17.82 -8.80 9.36
N ILE A 197 -16.65 -8.31 8.94
CA ILE A 197 -16.52 -7.53 7.70
C ILE A 197 -16.78 -8.42 6.50
N LEU A 198 -16.16 -9.60 6.48
CA LEU A 198 -16.37 -10.57 5.43
C LEU A 198 -17.86 -10.95 5.30
N HIS A 199 -18.51 -11.22 6.44
CA HIS A 199 -19.94 -11.51 6.48
C HIS A 199 -20.81 -10.38 5.98
N ASP A 200 -20.52 -9.14 6.36
CA ASP A 200 -21.29 -7.98 5.91
C ASP A 200 -21.10 -7.74 4.40
N LEU A 201 -19.90 -7.94 3.85
CA LEU A 201 -19.64 -7.87 2.41
C LEU A 201 -20.32 -8.99 1.62
N LYS A 202 -20.29 -10.24 2.11
CA LYS A 202 -20.98 -11.40 1.49
C LYS A 202 -22.51 -11.20 1.38
N LYS A 203 -23.11 -10.32 2.18
CA LYS A 203 -24.55 -9.98 2.09
C LYS A 203 -24.88 -9.02 0.95
N VAL A 204 -23.91 -8.24 0.47
CA VAL A 204 -24.14 -7.11 -0.45
C VAL A 204 -23.41 -7.24 -1.79
N ALA A 205 -22.38 -8.09 -1.87
CA ALA A 205 -21.60 -8.34 -3.07
C ALA A 205 -21.38 -9.85 -3.28
N THR A 206 -21.15 -10.25 -4.53
CA THR A 206 -20.92 -11.65 -4.90
C THR A 206 -19.48 -12.02 -4.59
N TYR A 207 -19.26 -12.96 -3.68
CA TYR A 207 -17.92 -13.46 -3.36
C TYR A 207 -17.34 -14.30 -4.50
N THR A 208 -16.14 -13.98 -4.95
CA THR A 208 -15.49 -14.60 -6.13
C THR A 208 -14.21 -15.36 -5.79
N GLY A 209 -13.64 -15.19 -4.60
CA GLY A 209 -12.52 -16.02 -4.17
C GLY A 209 -11.62 -15.41 -3.11
N LEU A 210 -10.55 -16.13 -2.81
CA LEU A 210 -9.54 -15.80 -1.82
C LEU A 210 -8.15 -16.00 -2.42
N ASP A 211 -7.28 -15.01 -2.27
CA ASP A 211 -5.84 -15.16 -2.42
C ASP A 211 -5.11 -14.88 -1.10
N GLY A 212 -3.85 -15.30 -1.04
CA GLY A 212 -3.02 -14.95 0.11
C GLY A 212 -1.63 -15.56 0.08
N CYS A 213 -0.82 -15.06 1.01
CA CYS A 213 0.53 -15.50 1.34
C CYS A 213 0.73 -15.54 2.87
N ARG A 214 1.96 -15.79 3.36
CA ARG A 214 2.23 -15.81 4.80
C ARG A 214 1.81 -14.50 5.53
N MET A 215 1.82 -13.36 4.82
CA MET A 215 1.66 -12.04 5.44
C MET A 215 0.30 -11.36 5.23
N ARG A 216 -0.40 -11.71 4.15
CA ARG A 216 -1.63 -11.03 3.75
C ARG A 216 -2.58 -11.95 2.99
N CYS A 217 -3.86 -11.62 3.04
CA CYS A 217 -4.90 -12.27 2.26
C CYS A 217 -5.80 -11.23 1.59
N GLY A 218 -6.47 -11.64 0.52
CA GLY A 218 -7.48 -10.84 -0.18
C GLY A 218 -8.73 -11.66 -0.48
N PHE A 219 -9.84 -11.27 0.12
CA PHE A 219 -11.18 -11.75 -0.23
C PHE A 219 -11.72 -10.91 -1.38
N HIS A 220 -12.07 -11.55 -2.49
CA HIS A 220 -12.48 -10.90 -3.72
C HIS A 220 -13.98 -10.99 -3.91
N PHE A 221 -14.57 -9.92 -4.43
CA PHE A 221 -15.99 -9.83 -4.72
C PHE A 221 -16.26 -9.08 -6.02
N ASP A 222 -17.38 -9.40 -6.65
CA ASP A 222 -18.01 -8.59 -7.69
C ASP A 222 -19.20 -7.82 -7.09
N TYR A 223 -19.23 -6.51 -7.31
CA TYR A 223 -20.40 -5.68 -7.04
C TYR A 223 -20.87 -5.02 -8.33
N LYS A 224 -21.81 -5.68 -9.01
CA LYS A 224 -22.41 -5.19 -10.27
C LYS A 224 -21.36 -4.92 -11.35
N GLY A 225 -20.33 -5.77 -11.44
CA GLY A 225 -19.22 -5.60 -12.38
C GLY A 225 -18.08 -4.70 -11.88
N MET A 226 -18.17 -4.13 -10.67
CA MET A 226 -17.06 -3.43 -10.02
C MET A 226 -16.29 -4.39 -9.11
N GLU A 227 -14.96 -4.46 -9.30
CA GLU A 227 -14.07 -5.26 -8.45
C GLU A 227 -14.03 -4.68 -7.04
N LEU A 228 -14.27 -5.55 -6.05
CA LEU A 228 -13.99 -5.27 -4.66
C LEU A 228 -12.97 -6.29 -4.12
N THR A 229 -12.04 -5.80 -3.30
CA THR A 229 -11.19 -6.66 -2.49
C THR A 229 -11.29 -6.24 -1.04
N TYR A 230 -11.47 -7.18 -0.14
CA TYR A 230 -11.27 -6.99 1.28
C TYR A 230 -9.98 -7.68 1.70
N HIS A 231 -8.99 -6.92 2.15
CA HIS A 231 -7.71 -7.51 2.56
C HIS A 231 -7.41 -7.38 4.05
N LYS A 232 -6.63 -8.34 4.54
CA LYS A 232 -5.97 -8.32 5.84
C LYS A 232 -4.47 -8.46 5.61
N THR A 233 -3.68 -7.71 6.38
CA THR A 233 -2.22 -7.76 6.34
C THR A 233 -1.71 -7.68 7.77
N LEU A 234 -0.65 -8.43 8.07
CA LEU A 234 0.03 -8.38 9.36
C LEU A 234 0.70 -7.02 9.59
N PRO A 235 0.86 -6.56 10.84
CA PRO A 235 1.43 -5.26 11.17
C PRO A 235 2.97 -5.20 11.11
N TYR A 236 3.60 -6.15 10.42
CA TYR A 236 5.05 -6.28 10.29
C TYR A 236 5.43 -6.76 8.89
N SER A 237 6.68 -6.51 8.49
CA SER A 237 7.24 -6.84 7.17
C SER A 237 8.20 -8.01 7.16
N THR A 238 8.65 -8.47 8.33
CA THR A 238 9.61 -9.56 8.46
C THR A 238 8.95 -10.79 9.07
N ILE A 239 9.12 -11.95 8.43
CA ILE A 239 8.73 -13.25 8.97
C ILE A 239 9.99 -14.05 9.26
N VAL A 240 10.14 -14.51 10.51
CA VAL A 240 11.25 -15.39 10.90
C VAL A 240 10.82 -16.84 10.71
N GLU A 241 11.47 -17.54 9.79
CA GLU A 241 11.12 -18.93 9.45
C GLU A 241 12.39 -19.75 9.18
N THR A 242 12.41 -21.01 9.63
CA THR A 242 13.46 -21.98 9.25
C THR A 242 13.04 -22.67 7.96
N ASP A 243 13.83 -22.48 6.89
CA ASP A 243 13.56 -23.15 5.63
C ASP A 243 13.89 -24.65 5.78
N PRO A 244 12.91 -25.55 5.59
CA PRO A 244 13.13 -26.99 5.75
C PRO A 244 14.08 -27.58 4.69
N LYS A 245 14.36 -26.86 3.59
CA LYS A 245 15.23 -27.34 2.50
C LYS A 245 16.71 -27.24 2.85
N ASP A 246 17.12 -26.16 3.52
CA ASP A 246 18.52 -25.89 3.86
C ASP A 246 18.79 -25.84 5.38
N GLY A 247 17.73 -25.84 6.20
CA GLY A 247 17.82 -25.79 7.66
C GLY A 247 18.19 -24.41 8.22
N VAL A 248 18.25 -23.37 7.38
CA VAL A 248 18.63 -22.02 7.77
C VAL A 248 17.40 -21.24 8.21
N THR A 249 17.50 -20.56 9.35
CA THR A 249 16.51 -19.56 9.77
C THR A 249 16.78 -18.25 9.04
N TYR A 250 15.77 -17.72 8.37
CA TYR A 250 15.83 -16.47 7.60
C TYR A 250 14.93 -15.39 8.21
N ASP A 251 15.36 -14.14 8.04
CA ASP A 251 14.50 -12.97 8.13
C ASP A 251 13.87 -12.75 6.73
N ILE A 252 12.63 -13.21 6.53
CA ILE A 252 11.92 -13.14 5.24
C ILE A 252 11.23 -11.79 5.09
N LEU A 253 11.69 -10.97 4.14
CA LEU A 253 11.20 -9.61 3.91
C LEU A 253 10.11 -9.55 2.84
N TYR A 254 8.98 -8.94 3.17
CA TYR A 254 7.89 -8.66 2.22
C TYR A 254 7.83 -7.20 1.79
N ASP A 255 8.10 -6.28 2.73
CA ASP A 255 8.20 -4.85 2.47
C ASP A 255 9.47 -4.27 3.14
N ILE A 256 10.12 -3.32 2.49
CA ILE A 256 11.24 -2.51 2.99
C ILE A 256 10.77 -1.08 3.08
N LEU A 257 11.19 -0.34 4.11
CA LEU A 257 10.75 1.04 4.31
C LEU A 257 11.92 2.00 4.06
N ILE A 258 11.73 2.98 3.18
CA ILE A 258 12.60 4.16 3.08
C ILE A 258 11.92 5.29 3.84
N LYS A 259 12.53 5.71 4.95
CA LYS A 259 12.03 6.83 5.76
C LYS A 259 12.29 8.15 5.06
N GLN A 260 11.63 9.21 5.53
CA GLN A 260 11.83 10.56 5.00
C GLN A 260 13.28 11.08 5.08
N THR A 261 14.09 10.51 5.98
CA THR A 261 15.52 10.80 6.14
C THR A 261 16.42 10.11 5.12
N GLY A 262 15.85 9.18 4.34
CA GLY A 262 16.54 8.23 3.47
C GLY A 262 17.01 6.96 4.18
N GLU A 263 16.81 6.81 5.49
CA GLU A 263 17.15 5.58 6.21
C GLU A 263 16.30 4.40 5.72
N ILE A 264 16.91 3.22 5.60
CA ILE A 264 16.26 2.01 5.11
C ILE A 264 16.01 1.08 6.30
N HIS A 265 14.76 0.66 6.47
CA HIS A 265 14.32 -0.23 7.54
C HIS A 265 13.75 -1.51 6.96
N SER A 266 14.00 -2.62 7.66
CA SER A 266 13.46 -3.93 7.29
C SER A 266 12.08 -4.20 7.88
N ASP A 267 11.66 -3.41 8.87
CA ASP A 267 10.34 -3.57 9.51
C ASP A 267 9.77 -2.24 10.03
N TRP A 268 8.50 -2.29 10.43
CA TRP A 268 7.71 -1.17 10.96
C TRP A 268 8.04 -0.88 12.44
N ASP A 269 8.77 -1.76 13.12
CA ASP A 269 9.19 -1.62 14.52
C ASP A 269 10.39 -0.67 14.72
N GLY A 270 10.91 -0.09 13.63
CA GLY A 270 12.07 0.79 13.64
C GLY A 270 13.40 0.08 13.38
N THR A 271 13.42 -1.23 13.13
CA THR A 271 14.64 -1.97 12.81
C THR A 271 15.31 -1.44 11.54
N VAL A 272 16.47 -0.80 11.72
CA VAL A 272 17.33 -0.36 10.61
C VAL A 272 17.89 -1.56 9.87
N MET A 273 17.82 -1.51 8.55
CA MET A 273 18.19 -2.61 7.68
C MET A 273 19.71 -2.70 7.49
N ASP A 274 20.24 -3.92 7.52
CA ASP A 274 21.62 -4.19 7.09
C ASP A 274 21.65 -4.35 5.56
N VAL A 275 21.84 -3.24 4.86
CA VAL A 275 21.76 -3.19 3.40
C VAL A 275 22.82 -4.08 2.73
N ASP A 276 24.03 -4.15 3.28
CA ASP A 276 25.13 -4.95 2.72
C ASP A 276 24.85 -6.46 2.85
N ALA A 277 24.12 -6.85 3.89
CA ALA A 277 23.65 -8.22 4.00
C ALA A 277 22.47 -8.51 3.06
N TYR A 278 21.61 -7.52 2.77
CA TYR A 278 20.52 -7.66 1.80
C TYR A 278 21.01 -7.73 0.35
N GLU A 279 22.18 -7.18 0.03
CA GLU A 279 22.84 -7.44 -1.27
C GLU A 279 23.04 -8.95 -1.54
N LYS A 280 23.09 -9.75 -0.47
CA LYS A 280 23.27 -11.21 -0.51
C LYS A 280 21.97 -11.96 -0.23
N VAL A 281 20.82 -11.29 -0.39
CA VAL A 281 19.50 -11.87 -0.12
C VAL A 281 19.28 -13.14 -0.93
N VAL A 282 18.67 -14.13 -0.30
CA VAL A 282 18.23 -15.35 -0.97
C VAL A 282 16.83 -15.13 -1.53
N PHE A 283 16.59 -15.55 -2.77
CA PHE A 283 15.26 -15.47 -3.38
C PHE A 283 14.48 -16.77 -3.20
N GLU A 284 13.18 -16.65 -2.94
CA GLU A 284 12.20 -17.74 -3.00
C GLU A 284 11.05 -17.38 -3.96
N PRO A 285 10.34 -18.36 -4.54
CA PRO A 285 9.16 -18.06 -5.35
C PRO A 285 8.14 -17.24 -4.56
N TYR A 286 7.45 -16.30 -5.23
CA TYR A 286 6.40 -15.54 -4.56
C TYR A 286 5.27 -16.47 -4.13
N ASP A 287 4.95 -16.46 -2.84
CA ASP A 287 4.00 -17.36 -2.20
C ASP A 287 2.55 -16.86 -2.24
N LEU A 288 2.31 -15.63 -2.74
CA LEU A 288 0.97 -15.13 -3.03
C LEU A 288 0.30 -15.95 -4.12
N LYS A 289 -0.81 -16.60 -3.76
CA LYS A 289 -1.55 -17.47 -4.67
C LYS A 289 -3.05 -17.42 -4.38
N TRP A 290 -3.84 -17.75 -5.39
CA TRP A 290 -5.25 -18.03 -5.21
C TRP A 290 -5.42 -19.31 -4.41
N LEU A 291 -6.11 -19.21 -3.28
CA LEU A 291 -6.49 -20.32 -2.40
C LEU A 291 -7.87 -20.86 -2.77
N ALA A 292 -8.76 -19.98 -3.21
CA ALA A 292 -10.08 -20.33 -3.73
C ALA A 292 -10.46 -19.40 -4.89
N ARG A 293 -11.02 -19.95 -5.97
CA ARG A 293 -11.70 -19.20 -7.04
C ARG A 293 -13.09 -19.76 -7.22
N ILE A 294 -14.09 -18.90 -7.12
CA ILE A 294 -15.50 -19.23 -7.29
C ILE A 294 -15.91 -18.67 -8.65
N ALA A 295 -16.21 -19.60 -9.57
CA ALA A 295 -16.61 -19.29 -10.93
C ALA A 295 -18.04 -18.73 -11.00
#